data_AF-A3YXK7-F1
#
_entry.id   AF-A3YXK7-F1
#
_cell.length_a   1.000
_cell.length_b   1.000
_cell.length_c   1.000
_cell.angle_alpha   90.00
_cell.angle_beta   90.00
_cell.angle_gamma   90.00
#
_symmetry.space_group_name_H-M   'P 1'
#
loop_
_entity.id
_entity.type
_entity.pdbx_description
1 polymer ?
#
loop_
_entity_poly.entity_id
_entity_poly.type
_entity_poly.pdbx_seq_one_letter_code
_entity_poly.pdbx_strand_id
1 'polypeptide(L)'
;MLKNDRWINALAAEGMIQPFQPTLVRHLEPQTASRPVLSFGCSSYGYDLRLSPREFLIFRHVPGTVMNPKRFNPDNLEPAPLHHDDDGEFFILPAHSYGLGVALEKLKVPPTITVICLGKSTYARLGIIVNTTPAEAGWEGHLTLEFSNSSGADCRIYANEGITQLLFFEGDPCDTTYQDRAGKYQHQPERVTLAKV
;
A
#
# COMPACT_ATOMS: atom_id res chain seq x y z
N MET A 1 16.63 -14.38 2.71
CA MET A 1 15.65 -15.47 2.90
C MET A 1 14.24 -14.88 3.04
N LEU A 2 13.23 -15.47 2.40
CA LEU A 2 11.82 -15.06 2.56
C LEU A 2 11.29 -15.47 3.94
N LYS A 3 10.62 -14.57 4.64
CA LYS A 3 10.09 -14.82 6.00
C LYS A 3 8.67 -15.38 5.99
N ASN A 4 8.37 -16.23 6.97
CA ASN A 4 7.06 -16.86 7.15
C ASN A 4 6.17 -16.11 8.15
N ASP A 5 4.91 -16.50 8.19
CA ASP A 5 3.88 -16.04 9.12
C ASP A 5 4.31 -16.00 10.60
N ARG A 6 5.01 -17.02 11.09
CA ARG A 6 5.50 -17.08 12.48
C ARG A 6 6.49 -15.96 12.78
N TRP A 7 7.42 -15.71 11.88
CA TRP A 7 8.37 -14.61 12.00
C TRP A 7 7.65 -13.25 11.91
N ILE A 8 6.70 -13.11 10.97
CA ILE A 8 5.94 -11.88 10.80
C ILE A 8 5.15 -11.56 12.07
N ASN A 9 4.46 -12.54 12.65
CA ASN A 9 3.72 -12.40 13.90
C ASN A 9 4.63 -11.99 15.08
N ALA A 10 5.80 -12.60 15.22
CA ALA A 10 6.74 -12.27 16.29
C ALA A 10 7.22 -10.81 16.19
N LEU A 11 7.66 -10.38 15.01
CA LEU A 11 8.15 -9.02 14.79
C LEU A 11 7.02 -7.98 14.84
N ALA A 12 5.80 -8.34 14.43
CA ALA A 12 4.64 -7.46 14.55
C ALA A 12 4.25 -7.23 16.02
N ALA A 13 4.41 -8.21 16.90
CA ALA A 13 4.23 -8.01 18.35
C ALA A 13 5.23 -7.01 18.94
N GLU A 14 6.40 -6.84 18.30
CA GLU A 14 7.40 -5.81 18.63
C GLU A 14 7.15 -4.46 17.92
N GLY A 15 6.07 -4.35 17.14
CA GLY A 15 5.66 -3.10 16.48
C GLY A 15 6.16 -2.94 15.04
N MET A 16 6.58 -4.01 14.36
CA MET A 16 6.96 -3.95 12.94
C MET A 16 5.81 -3.50 12.02
N ILE A 17 4.56 -3.82 12.35
CA ILE A 17 3.35 -3.48 11.58
C ILE A 17 2.28 -2.96 12.54
N GLN A 18 1.69 -1.80 12.28
CA GLN A 18 0.67 -1.20 13.16
C GLN A 18 -0.42 -0.45 12.35
N PRO A 19 -1.71 -0.77 12.53
CA PRO A 19 -2.25 -1.91 13.29
C PRO A 19 -1.93 -3.25 12.62
N PHE A 20 -1.85 -4.33 13.40
CA PHE A 20 -1.52 -5.68 12.89
C PHE A 20 -2.69 -6.65 13.00
N GLN A 21 -2.86 -7.48 11.98
CA GLN A 21 -3.82 -8.59 11.98
C GLN A 21 -3.08 -9.93 11.91
N PRO A 22 -3.10 -10.74 12.99
CA PRO A 22 -2.27 -11.95 13.12
C PRO A 22 -2.69 -13.10 12.20
N THR A 23 -3.90 -13.03 11.66
CA THR A 23 -4.47 -14.02 10.75
C THR A 23 -5.12 -13.34 9.56
N LEU A 24 -5.32 -14.11 8.50
CA LEU A 24 -5.99 -13.63 7.29
C LEU A 24 -7.50 -13.43 7.56
N VAL A 25 -7.95 -12.19 7.47
CA VAL A 25 -9.36 -11.81 7.58
C VAL A 25 -10.01 -11.91 6.21
N ARG A 26 -11.17 -12.57 6.12
CA ARG A 26 -11.96 -12.74 4.88
C ARG A 26 -13.42 -12.29 5.03
N HIS A 27 -13.88 -12.11 6.26
CA HIS A 27 -15.21 -11.65 6.63
C HIS A 27 -15.08 -10.73 7.84
N LEU A 28 -15.79 -9.60 7.84
CA LEU A 28 -15.79 -8.67 8.98
C LEU A 28 -16.54 -9.26 10.19
N GLU A 29 -17.45 -10.20 9.94
CA GLU A 29 -18.21 -10.92 10.96
C GLU A 29 -17.94 -12.44 10.83
N PRO A 30 -16.82 -12.94 11.39
CA PRO A 30 -16.37 -14.31 11.13
C PRO A 30 -17.34 -15.39 11.65
N GLN A 31 -18.07 -15.12 12.73
CA GLN A 31 -18.97 -16.11 13.34
C GLN A 31 -20.20 -16.42 12.49
N THR A 32 -20.67 -15.43 11.74
CA THR A 32 -21.84 -15.50 10.87
C THR A 32 -21.45 -15.64 9.39
N ALA A 33 -20.14 -15.54 9.08
CA ALA A 33 -19.61 -15.48 7.72
C ALA A 33 -20.30 -14.41 6.84
N SER A 34 -20.79 -13.34 7.47
CA SER A 34 -21.41 -12.20 6.79
C SER A 34 -20.35 -11.15 6.44
N ARG A 35 -20.65 -10.36 5.41
CA ARG A 35 -19.81 -9.24 4.92
C ARG A 35 -18.41 -9.71 4.48
N PRO A 36 -18.32 -10.41 3.34
CA PRO A 36 -17.03 -10.78 2.76
C PRO A 36 -16.22 -9.52 2.42
N VAL A 37 -14.90 -9.64 2.49
CA VAL A 37 -13.96 -8.56 2.14
C VAL A 37 -12.83 -9.10 1.27
N LEU A 38 -12.19 -8.22 0.52
CA LEU A 38 -10.87 -8.46 -0.04
C LEU A 38 -9.90 -8.71 1.11
N SER A 39 -9.37 -9.93 1.17
CA SER A 39 -8.70 -10.41 2.37
C SER A 39 -7.49 -9.57 2.78
N PHE A 40 -7.31 -9.36 4.08
CA PHE A 40 -6.17 -8.64 4.64
C PHE A 40 -5.57 -9.37 5.86
N GLY A 41 -4.37 -8.95 6.30
CA GLY A 41 -3.68 -9.54 7.44
C GLY A 41 -2.63 -10.58 7.07
N CYS A 42 -2.12 -11.30 8.08
CA CYS A 42 -1.01 -12.22 7.93
C CYS A 42 -1.37 -13.45 7.07
N SER A 43 -0.57 -13.69 6.02
CA SER A 43 -0.62 -14.87 5.15
C SER A 43 0.61 -15.76 5.42
N SER A 44 0.70 -16.92 4.78
CA SER A 44 1.76 -17.92 5.05
C SER A 44 3.19 -17.38 4.94
N TYR A 45 3.46 -16.48 3.99
CA TYR A 45 4.79 -15.89 3.72
C TYR A 45 4.71 -14.39 3.42
N GLY A 46 3.69 -13.73 3.96
CA GLY A 46 3.46 -12.33 3.66
C GLY A 46 2.39 -11.70 4.54
N TYR A 47 2.11 -10.44 4.25
CA TYR A 47 1.08 -9.68 4.95
C TYR A 47 0.26 -8.87 3.95
N ASP A 48 -1.04 -9.09 3.91
CA ASP A 48 -1.95 -8.33 3.05
C ASP A 48 -2.27 -6.98 3.72
N LEU A 49 -1.72 -5.89 3.18
CA LEU A 49 -1.99 -4.51 3.60
C LEU A 49 -3.37 -4.03 3.19
N ARG A 50 -3.89 -3.06 3.94
CA ARG A 50 -5.11 -2.34 3.60
C ARG A 50 -4.84 -0.96 3.02
N LEU A 51 -5.74 -0.49 2.18
CA LEU A 51 -5.79 0.90 1.75
C LEU A 51 -6.44 1.78 2.84
N SER A 52 -5.82 2.91 3.18
CA SER A 52 -6.43 3.88 4.09
C SER A 52 -7.61 4.61 3.43
N PRO A 53 -8.71 4.87 4.15
CA PRO A 53 -9.81 5.72 3.67
C PRO A 53 -9.47 7.21 3.71
N ARG A 54 -8.32 7.61 4.28
CA ARG A 54 -8.00 9.02 4.54
C ARG A 54 -7.70 9.83 3.29
N GLU A 55 -7.05 9.22 2.30
CA GLU A 55 -6.57 9.94 1.13
C GLU A 55 -6.33 9.01 -0.05
N PHE A 56 -6.86 9.43 -1.19
CA PHE A 56 -6.54 8.88 -2.50
C PHE A 56 -6.52 10.03 -3.50
N LEU A 57 -5.49 10.11 -4.32
CA LEU A 57 -5.32 11.15 -5.33
C LEU A 57 -5.36 10.52 -6.72
N ILE A 58 -6.14 11.06 -7.64
CA ILE A 58 -6.21 10.61 -9.03
C ILE A 58 -5.35 11.52 -9.90
N PHE A 59 -4.66 10.93 -10.87
CA PHE A 59 -3.94 11.69 -11.86
C PHE A 59 -4.88 12.43 -12.80
N ARG A 60 -4.59 13.71 -12.99
CA ARG A 60 -5.26 14.59 -13.94
C ARG A 60 -4.27 15.15 -14.95
N HIS A 61 -4.61 15.03 -16.22
CA HIS A 61 -3.87 15.70 -17.28
C HIS A 61 -4.10 17.21 -17.19
N VAL A 62 -3.01 17.97 -17.13
CA VAL A 62 -3.03 19.44 -17.25
C VAL A 62 -2.56 19.80 -18.66
N PRO A 63 -3.44 20.31 -19.54
CA PRO A 63 -3.08 20.61 -20.91
C PRO A 63 -1.89 21.56 -21.02
N GLY A 64 -0.96 21.27 -21.93
CA GLY A 64 0.21 22.11 -22.18
C GLY A 64 1.36 21.98 -21.17
N THR A 65 1.25 21.09 -20.18
CA THR A 65 2.36 20.81 -19.24
C THR A 65 3.07 19.50 -19.59
N VAL A 66 4.33 19.40 -19.16
CA VAL A 66 5.13 18.18 -19.25
C VAL A 66 5.51 17.76 -17.84
N MET A 67 5.27 16.49 -17.49
CA MET A 67 5.64 15.97 -16.18
C MET A 67 7.16 15.97 -15.99
N ASN A 68 7.62 16.55 -14.90
CA ASN A 68 9.01 16.56 -14.51
C ASN A 68 9.16 15.92 -13.12
N PRO A 69 9.70 14.69 -13.00
CA PRO A 69 9.87 14.03 -11.70
C PRO A 69 10.74 14.81 -10.70
N LYS A 70 11.63 15.70 -11.19
CA LYS A 70 12.44 16.58 -10.32
C LYS A 70 11.68 17.82 -9.83
N ARG A 71 10.56 18.15 -10.46
CA ARG A 71 9.71 19.31 -10.17
C ARG A 71 8.26 18.93 -10.47
N PHE A 72 7.75 17.97 -9.69
CA PHE A 72 6.41 17.44 -9.90
C PHE A 72 5.38 18.57 -9.70
N ASN A 73 4.45 18.72 -10.63
CA ASN A 73 3.38 19.69 -10.51
C ASN A 73 2.23 19.07 -9.69
N PRO A 74 1.95 19.54 -8.47
CA PRO A 74 0.90 18.97 -7.63
C PRO A 74 -0.49 19.07 -8.26
N ASP A 75 -0.73 20.01 -9.18
CA ASP A 75 -2.02 20.16 -9.88
C ASP A 75 -2.33 18.97 -10.82
N ASN A 76 -1.35 18.10 -11.09
CA ASN A 76 -1.57 16.84 -11.78
C ASN A 76 -2.21 15.77 -10.91
N LEU A 77 -2.46 16.04 -9.63
CA LEU A 77 -3.17 15.15 -8.71
C LEU A 77 -4.37 15.88 -8.12
N GLU A 78 -5.52 15.21 -8.13
CA GLU A 78 -6.73 15.71 -7.48
C GLU A 78 -7.26 14.71 -6.45
N PRO A 79 -7.78 15.17 -5.30
CA PRO A 79 -8.40 14.28 -4.32
C PRO A 79 -9.61 13.53 -4.90
N ALA A 80 -9.62 12.21 -4.72
CA ALA A 80 -10.77 11.37 -5.04
C ALA A 80 -11.76 11.36 -3.86
N PRO A 81 -13.07 11.54 -4.11
CA PRO A 81 -14.08 11.37 -3.07
C PRO A 81 -14.15 9.90 -2.62
N LEU A 82 -14.36 9.70 -1.32
CA LEU A 82 -14.68 8.38 -0.75
C LEU A 82 -16.18 8.11 -0.93
N HIS A 83 -16.51 6.98 -1.55
CA HIS A 83 -17.86 6.49 -1.74
C HIS A 83 -18.16 5.35 -0.75
N HIS A 84 -19.44 5.07 -0.54
CA HIS A 84 -19.90 3.94 0.26
C HIS A 84 -21.13 3.30 -0.39
N ASP A 85 -21.21 1.97 -0.35
CA ASP A 85 -22.41 1.19 -0.65
C ASP A 85 -22.46 -0.10 0.19
N ASP A 86 -23.32 -1.04 -0.19
CA ASP A 86 -23.48 -2.32 0.52
C ASP A 86 -22.21 -3.19 0.51
N ASP A 87 -21.31 -2.99 -0.45
CA ASP A 87 -20.03 -3.73 -0.54
C ASP A 87 -18.94 -3.10 0.33
N GLY A 88 -19.05 -1.82 0.71
CA GLY A 88 -18.09 -1.14 1.59
C GLY A 88 -17.73 0.28 1.15
N GLU A 89 -16.61 0.79 1.66
CA GLU A 89 -16.08 2.11 1.32
C GLU A 89 -15.03 2.00 0.21
N PHE A 90 -15.09 2.86 -0.81
CA PHE A 90 -14.19 2.77 -1.97
C PHE A 90 -13.93 4.11 -2.63
N PHE A 91 -12.79 4.20 -3.32
CA PHE A 91 -12.50 5.25 -4.30
C PHE A 91 -12.77 4.74 -5.71
N ILE A 92 -13.01 5.64 -6.65
CA ILE A 92 -13.15 5.31 -8.07
C ILE A 92 -11.88 5.70 -8.80
N LEU A 93 -11.18 4.72 -9.39
CA LEU A 93 -10.01 4.94 -10.23
C LEU A 93 -10.41 4.91 -11.71
N PRO A 94 -10.33 6.05 -12.44
CA PRO A 94 -10.78 6.12 -13.82
C PRO A 94 -10.04 5.17 -14.76
N ALA A 95 -10.73 4.74 -15.83
CA ALA A 95 -10.11 3.98 -16.92
C ALA A 95 -8.88 4.69 -17.49
N HIS A 96 -7.83 3.93 -17.82
CA HIS A 96 -6.60 4.43 -18.42
C HIS A 96 -5.91 5.58 -17.67
N SER A 97 -6.12 5.67 -16.35
CA SER A 97 -5.46 6.63 -15.47
C SER A 97 -4.66 5.91 -14.38
N TYR A 98 -4.03 6.68 -13.50
CA TYR A 98 -3.43 6.16 -12.28
C TYR A 98 -3.83 6.99 -11.06
N GLY A 99 -3.65 6.43 -9.88
CA GLY A 99 -3.90 7.10 -8.61
C GLY A 99 -2.86 6.74 -7.55
N LEU A 100 -2.76 7.60 -6.54
CA LEU A 100 -1.91 7.41 -5.36
C LEU A 100 -2.80 7.23 -4.14
N GLY A 101 -2.63 6.12 -3.44
CA GLY A 101 -3.21 5.88 -2.13
C GLY A 101 -2.13 5.80 -1.05
N VAL A 102 -2.55 5.60 0.19
CA VAL A 102 -1.66 5.36 1.32
C VAL A 102 -2.09 4.10 2.07
N ALA A 103 -1.12 3.27 2.46
CA ALA A 103 -1.38 2.10 3.28
C ALA A 103 -1.94 2.52 4.65
N LEU A 104 -2.94 1.78 5.11
CA LEU A 104 -3.51 1.95 6.45
C LEU A 104 -2.46 1.58 7.51
N GLU A 105 -1.79 0.45 7.34
CA GLU A 105 -0.74 0.05 8.25
C GLU A 105 0.55 0.87 8.09
N LYS A 106 1.09 1.29 9.23
CA LYS A 106 2.45 1.79 9.39
C LYS A 106 3.41 0.61 9.53
N LEU A 107 4.53 0.67 8.82
CA LEU A 107 5.62 -0.29 8.99
C LEU A 107 6.80 0.34 9.73
N LYS A 108 7.52 -0.49 10.47
CA LYS A 108 8.85 -0.21 11.03
C LYS A 108 9.76 -1.37 10.63
N VAL A 109 10.46 -1.22 9.51
CA VAL A 109 11.21 -2.28 8.85
C VAL A 109 12.54 -2.54 9.58
N PRO A 110 12.85 -3.78 10.00
CA PRO A 110 14.12 -4.10 10.63
C PRO A 110 15.34 -3.80 9.73
N PRO A 111 16.53 -3.58 10.29
CA PRO A 111 17.73 -3.15 9.54
C PRO A 111 18.32 -4.22 8.61
N THR A 112 17.84 -5.46 8.66
CA THR A 112 18.26 -6.56 7.78
C THR A 112 17.17 -6.99 6.79
N ILE A 113 16.03 -6.29 6.79
CA ILE A 113 14.84 -6.67 6.01
C ILE A 113 14.61 -5.67 4.90
N THR A 114 14.32 -6.16 3.70
CA THR A 114 13.68 -5.39 2.64
C THR A 114 12.29 -5.97 2.39
N VAL A 115 11.29 -5.09 2.26
CA VAL A 115 9.92 -5.48 1.98
C VAL A 115 9.60 -5.19 0.52
N ILE A 116 9.14 -6.20 -0.21
CA ILE A 116 8.61 -6.05 -1.57
C ILE A 116 7.09 -6.13 -1.48
N CYS A 117 6.41 -5.23 -2.18
CA CYS A 117 4.97 -5.17 -2.22
C CYS A 117 4.46 -5.58 -3.61
N LEU A 118 3.47 -6.48 -3.64
CA LEU A 118 2.87 -7.01 -4.86
C LEU A 118 1.35 -6.80 -4.84
N GLY A 119 0.77 -6.49 -6.00
CA GLY A 119 -0.67 -6.40 -6.15
C GLY A 119 -1.37 -7.75 -5.91
N LYS A 120 -2.57 -7.71 -5.30
CA LYS A 120 -3.39 -8.91 -5.10
C LYS A 120 -4.03 -9.37 -6.42
N SER A 121 -4.24 -10.68 -6.53
CA SER A 121 -4.81 -11.28 -7.75
C SER A 121 -6.18 -10.72 -8.12
N THR A 122 -7.00 -10.30 -7.15
CA THR A 122 -8.32 -9.71 -7.41
C THR A 122 -8.19 -8.46 -8.28
N TYR A 123 -7.30 -7.53 -7.90
CA TYR A 123 -7.05 -6.30 -8.65
C TYR A 123 -6.33 -6.55 -9.97
N ALA A 124 -5.34 -7.45 -9.97
CA ALA A 124 -4.61 -7.81 -11.18
C ALA A 124 -5.54 -8.36 -12.28
N ARG A 125 -6.58 -9.12 -11.92
CA ARG A 125 -7.59 -9.67 -12.85
C ARG A 125 -8.52 -8.60 -13.44
N LEU A 126 -8.57 -7.42 -12.84
CA LEU A 126 -9.34 -6.27 -13.32
C LEU A 126 -8.46 -5.26 -14.09
N GLY A 127 -7.20 -5.60 -14.36
CA GLY A 127 -6.26 -4.69 -15.02
C GLY A 127 -5.74 -3.58 -14.12
N ILE A 128 -5.88 -3.72 -12.79
CA ILE A 128 -5.33 -2.81 -11.81
C ILE A 128 -3.93 -3.30 -11.40
N ILE A 129 -2.94 -2.47 -11.68
CA ILE A 129 -1.53 -2.74 -11.40
C ILE A 129 -1.15 -1.90 -10.20
N VAL A 130 -0.58 -2.54 -9.18
CA VAL A 130 -0.01 -1.82 -8.04
C VAL A 130 1.49 -1.67 -8.26
N ASN A 131 1.98 -0.46 -8.45
CA ASN A 131 3.42 -0.19 -8.43
C ASN A 131 3.82 0.36 -7.07
N THR A 132 4.86 -0.25 -6.50
CA THR A 132 5.45 0.19 -5.24
C THR A 132 6.95 0.00 -5.30
N THR A 133 7.68 0.90 -4.66
CA THR A 133 9.11 0.72 -4.43
C THR A 133 9.32 -0.13 -3.18
N PRO A 134 10.39 -0.93 -3.09
CA PRO A 134 10.69 -1.69 -1.88
C PRO A 134 10.79 -0.80 -0.64
N ALA A 135 10.25 -1.25 0.49
CA ALA A 135 10.51 -0.64 1.78
C ALA A 135 11.88 -1.14 2.26
N GLU A 136 12.85 -0.24 2.32
CA GLU A 136 14.24 -0.60 2.62
C GLU A 136 14.48 -0.88 4.11
N ALA A 137 15.59 -1.55 4.41
CA ALA A 137 16.07 -1.78 5.76
C ALA A 137 16.10 -0.48 6.58
N GLY A 138 15.50 -0.50 7.77
CA GLY A 138 15.40 0.67 8.65
C GLY A 138 14.36 1.72 8.24
N TRP A 139 13.59 1.49 7.18
CA TRP A 139 12.50 2.39 6.80
C TRP A 139 11.32 2.31 7.79
N GLU A 140 10.70 3.45 8.09
CA GLU A 140 9.50 3.53 8.92
C GLU A 140 8.48 4.49 8.30
N GLY A 141 7.19 4.12 8.23
CA GLY A 141 6.13 5.00 7.73
C GLY A 141 4.93 4.25 7.16
N HIS A 142 3.98 5.00 6.60
CA HIS A 142 2.91 4.46 5.77
C HIS A 142 3.33 4.46 4.31
N LEU A 143 3.16 3.33 3.62
CA LEU A 143 3.56 3.22 2.21
C LEU A 143 2.63 4.07 1.34
N THR A 144 3.22 4.90 0.47
CA THR A 144 2.48 5.45 -0.66
C THR A 144 2.37 4.37 -1.74
N LEU A 145 1.14 4.09 -2.17
CA LEU A 145 0.81 3.03 -3.12
C LEU A 145 0.38 3.68 -4.44
N GLU A 146 0.97 3.28 -5.55
CA GLU A 146 0.52 3.69 -6.88
C GLU A 146 -0.37 2.60 -7.48
N PHE A 147 -1.48 3.02 -8.08
CA PHE A 147 -2.44 2.15 -8.75
C PHE A 147 -2.63 2.64 -10.18
N SER A 148 -2.20 1.84 -11.15
CA SER A 148 -2.46 2.07 -12.57
C SER A 148 -3.68 1.26 -13.02
N ASN A 149 -4.70 1.92 -13.56
CA ASN A 149 -5.83 1.25 -14.20
C ASN A 149 -5.56 1.09 -15.69
N SER A 150 -5.10 -0.10 -16.08
CA SER A 150 -4.82 -0.43 -17.49
C SER A 150 -6.05 -0.95 -18.23
N SER A 151 -7.19 -1.06 -17.56
CA SER A 151 -8.45 -1.49 -18.17
C SER A 151 -9.18 -0.33 -18.85
N GLY A 152 -10.19 -0.65 -19.65
CA GLY A 152 -11.08 0.32 -20.30
C GLY A 152 -12.30 0.73 -19.47
N ALA A 153 -12.35 0.39 -18.18
CA ALA A 153 -13.47 0.72 -17.29
C ALA A 153 -12.97 1.32 -15.98
N ASP A 154 -13.78 2.19 -15.39
CA ASP A 154 -13.53 2.70 -14.04
C ASP A 154 -13.57 1.54 -13.04
N CYS A 155 -12.69 1.58 -12.06
CA CYS A 155 -12.56 0.50 -11.09
C CYS A 155 -12.72 1.02 -9.65
N ARG A 156 -13.45 0.26 -8.83
CA ARG A 156 -13.55 0.52 -7.40
C ARG A 156 -12.29 0.02 -6.69
N ILE A 157 -11.68 0.90 -5.91
CA ILE A 157 -10.53 0.59 -5.06
C ILE A 157 -11.00 0.69 -3.61
N TYR A 158 -11.17 -0.45 -2.96
CA TYR A 158 -11.82 -0.56 -1.65
C TYR A 158 -10.87 -0.11 -0.55
N ALA A 159 -11.33 0.84 0.26
CA ALA A 159 -10.65 1.28 1.47
C ALA A 159 -10.94 0.30 2.62
N ASN A 160 -10.08 0.29 3.63
CA ASN A 160 -10.16 -0.61 4.80
C ASN A 160 -10.06 -2.12 4.47
N GLU A 161 -9.84 -2.48 3.21
CA GLU A 161 -9.74 -3.85 2.71
C GLU A 161 -8.39 -4.13 2.05
N GLY A 162 -8.10 -5.42 1.84
CA GLY A 162 -6.80 -5.87 1.36
C GLY A 162 -6.50 -5.43 -0.06
N ILE A 163 -5.40 -4.71 -0.24
CA ILE A 163 -5.03 -4.08 -1.51
C ILE A 163 -3.76 -4.68 -2.13
N THR A 164 -2.77 -5.00 -1.30
CA THR A 164 -1.46 -5.51 -1.72
C THR A 164 -0.91 -6.50 -0.71
N GLN A 165 -0.03 -7.40 -1.14
CA GLN A 165 0.69 -8.31 -0.27
C GLN A 165 2.16 -7.88 -0.12
N LEU A 166 2.62 -7.79 1.12
CA LEU A 166 4.01 -7.59 1.49
C LEU A 166 4.73 -8.93 1.59
N LEU A 167 5.95 -8.97 1.07
CA LEU A 167 6.90 -10.07 1.20
C LEU A 167 8.18 -9.54 1.86
N PHE A 168 8.63 -10.24 2.90
CA PHE A 168 9.75 -9.81 3.73
C PHE A 168 10.99 -10.63 3.41
N PHE A 169 12.04 -9.99 2.91
CA PHE A 169 13.30 -10.63 2.54
C PHE A 169 14.41 -10.18 3.48
N GLU A 170 15.04 -11.15 4.12
CA GLU A 170 16.23 -10.92 4.92
C GLU A 170 17.50 -11.03 4.09
N GLY A 171 18.38 -10.05 4.23
CA GLY A 171 19.75 -10.10 3.75
C GLY A 171 20.75 -10.14 4.90
N ASP A 172 22.03 -10.25 4.54
CA ASP A 172 23.12 -9.94 5.46
C ASP A 172 23.05 -8.44 5.86
N PRO A 173 23.64 -8.05 7.02
CA PRO A 173 23.65 -6.66 7.45
C PRO A 173 24.19 -5.73 6.36
N CYS A 174 23.45 -4.65 6.09
CA CYS A 174 23.91 -3.59 5.18
C CYS A 174 24.76 -2.57 5.94
N ASP A 175 25.73 -1.95 5.25
CA ASP A 175 26.59 -0.91 5.85
C ASP A 175 25.83 0.37 6.19
N THR A 176 24.71 0.64 5.50
CA THR A 176 23.95 1.88 5.64
C THR A 176 22.47 1.60 5.39
N THR A 177 21.66 1.74 6.43
CA THR A 177 20.20 1.61 6.35
C THR A 177 19.55 2.85 5.72
N TYR A 178 18.25 2.75 5.41
CA TYR A 178 17.45 3.90 4.96
C TYR A 178 17.45 5.04 5.98
N GLN A 179 17.44 4.69 7.27
CA GLN A 179 17.50 5.65 8.37
C GLN A 179 18.88 6.33 8.44
N ASP A 180 19.97 5.56 8.33
CA ASP A 180 21.34 6.09 8.45
C ASP A 180 21.65 7.11 7.35
N ARG A 181 21.18 6.86 6.12
CA ARG A 181 21.33 7.80 5.00
C ARG A 181 20.32 8.96 4.99
N ALA A 182 19.55 9.13 6.06
CA ALA A 182 18.49 10.15 6.19
C ALA A 182 17.52 10.15 4.99
N GLY A 183 16.99 8.98 4.65
CA GLY A 183 16.15 8.82 3.47
C GLY A 183 14.92 9.74 3.46
N LYS A 184 14.63 10.30 2.28
CA LYS A 184 13.67 11.40 2.04
C LYS A 184 12.23 11.12 2.48
N TYR A 185 11.87 9.84 2.53
CA TYR A 185 10.54 9.35 2.81
C TYR A 185 10.50 8.57 4.14
N GLN A 186 11.39 8.89 5.08
CA GLN A 186 11.30 8.37 6.44
C GLN A 186 10.15 9.02 7.20
N HIS A 187 9.47 8.25 8.04
CA HIS A 187 8.31 8.64 8.85
C HIS A 187 7.16 9.24 8.05
N GLN A 188 6.88 8.71 6.85
CA GLN A 188 5.71 9.12 6.07
C GLN A 188 4.44 8.98 6.91
N PRO A 189 3.62 10.05 7.02
CA PRO A 189 2.33 9.98 7.71
C PRO A 189 1.35 9.11 6.90
N GLU A 190 0.19 8.82 7.48
CA GLU A 190 -0.94 8.17 6.77
C GLU A 190 -1.60 9.15 5.78
N ARG A 191 -0.81 9.63 4.81
CA ARG A 191 -1.14 10.51 3.68
C ARG A 191 -0.17 10.24 2.53
N VAL A 192 -0.61 10.48 1.32
CA VAL A 192 0.21 10.45 0.10
C VAL A 192 1.34 11.47 0.24
N THR A 193 2.58 10.99 0.12
CA THR A 193 3.76 11.87 0.10
C THR A 193 4.22 12.02 -1.35
N LEU A 194 4.27 13.26 -1.82
CA LEU A 194 4.73 13.56 -3.18
C LEU A 194 6.23 13.38 -3.33
N ALA A 195 6.67 13.21 -4.58
CA ALA A 195 8.07 13.02 -4.93
C ALA A 195 8.95 14.19 -4.42
N LYS A 196 10.09 13.85 -3.82
CA LYS A 196 11.10 14.79 -3.29
C LYS A 196 12.45 14.58 -3.98
N VAL A 197 13.12 15.68 -4.31
CA VAL A 197 14.52 15.70 -4.82
C VAL A 197 15.49 15.91 -3.67
#